data_AF-A0A1R4GBX1-F1
#
_entry.id   AF-A0A1R4GBX1-F1
#
_cell.length_a   1.000
_cell.length_b   1.000
_cell.length_c   1.000
_cell.angle_alpha   90.00
_cell.angle_beta   90.00
_cell.angle_gamma   90.00
#
_symmetry.space_group_name_H-M   'P 1'
#
loop_
_entity.id
_entity.type
_entity.pdbx_description
1 polymer ?
#
loop_
_entity_poly.entity_id
_entity_poly.type
_entity_poly.pdbx_seq_one_letter_code
_entity_poly.pdbx_strand_id
1 'polypeptide(L)'
;MTPKEWGLAAMSALEIAQLALRVALAAAFIGMGILHFLPKGRRTMQAMIPPRLRMKPPLHPHGLVVISGLAEIAGGIGLLMPWDWVRIAAGIGLVLLLIAVFPANAYAATRPEKFGTLAVPHLPRLIGQIVLVALVVAASLPLTA
;
A
#
# COMPACT_ATOMS: atom_id res chain seq x y z
N MET A 1 -4.81 -43.48 -29.96
CA MET A 1 -4.47 -42.05 -29.81
C MET A 1 -5.62 -41.38 -29.09
N THR A 2 -5.53 -41.27 -27.76
CA THR A 2 -6.43 -40.44 -26.95
C THR A 2 -5.94 -38.99 -27.02
N PRO A 3 -6.83 -37.98 -26.96
CA PRO A 3 -6.41 -36.59 -27.03
C PRO A 3 -5.47 -36.26 -25.86
N LYS A 4 -4.19 -36.13 -26.20
CA LYS A 4 -3.27 -35.21 -25.53
C LYS A 4 -3.66 -33.81 -26.02
N GLU A 5 -3.39 -32.78 -25.20
CA GLU A 5 -3.56 -31.35 -25.50
C GLU A 5 -4.95 -30.83 -25.10
N TRP A 6 -5.18 -30.02 -24.06
CA TRP A 6 -4.40 -28.95 -23.45
C TRP A 6 -4.73 -28.89 -21.96
N GLY A 7 -3.78 -29.22 -21.09
CA GLY A 7 -3.93 -29.01 -19.65
C GLY A 7 -3.86 -27.52 -19.33
N LEU A 8 -4.90 -26.76 -19.66
CA LEU A 8 -5.19 -25.51 -18.96
C LEU A 8 -5.52 -25.92 -17.53
N ALA A 9 -4.51 -25.94 -16.65
CA ALA A 9 -4.75 -26.05 -15.23
C ALA A 9 -5.69 -24.89 -14.87
N ALA A 10 -6.95 -25.22 -14.59
CA ALA A 10 -7.87 -24.22 -14.07
C ALA A 10 -7.26 -23.70 -12.76
N MET A 11 -7.13 -22.39 -12.63
CA MET A 11 -6.67 -21.80 -11.38
C MET A 11 -7.54 -22.33 -10.24
N SER A 12 -6.89 -22.83 -9.20
CA SER A 12 -7.55 -23.18 -7.96
C SER A 12 -8.27 -21.96 -7.38
N ALA A 13 -9.28 -22.19 -6.54
CA ALA A 13 -9.98 -21.11 -5.85
C ALA A 13 -9.03 -20.21 -5.05
N LEU A 14 -7.94 -20.79 -4.52
CA LEU A 14 -6.89 -20.05 -3.79
C LEU A 14 -6.11 -19.12 -4.72
N GLU A 15 -5.67 -19.59 -5.89
CA GLU A 15 -4.97 -18.76 -6.87
C GLU A 15 -5.86 -17.63 -7.39
N ILE A 16 -7.15 -17.90 -7.62
CA ILE A 16 -8.13 -16.88 -8.00
C ILE A 16 -8.26 -15.84 -6.88
N ALA A 17 -8.39 -16.27 -5.63
CA ALA A 17 -8.50 -15.37 -4.48
C ALA A 17 -7.23 -14.53 -4.31
N GLN A 18 -6.04 -15.11 -4.46
CA GLN A 18 -4.77 -14.40 -4.37
C GLN A 18 -4.59 -13.40 -5.52
N LEU A 19 -4.99 -13.76 -6.74
CA LEU A 19 -4.99 -12.85 -7.88
C LEU A 19 -5.96 -11.69 -7.65
N ALA A 20 -7.17 -11.96 -7.19
CA ALA A 20 -8.16 -10.93 -6.88
C ALA A 20 -7.64 -9.98 -5.77
N LEU A 21 -7.04 -10.52 -4.71
CA LEU A 21 -6.40 -9.75 -3.65
C LEU A 21 -5.29 -8.84 -4.21
N ARG A 22 -4.41 -9.39 -5.05
CA ARG A 22 -3.32 -8.66 -5.68
C ARG A 22 -3.83 -7.49 -6.53
N VAL A 23 -4.84 -7.73 -7.36
CA VAL A 23 -5.46 -6.67 -8.18
C VAL A 23 -6.11 -5.61 -7.30
N ALA A 24 -6.83 -6.03 -6.25
CA ALA A 24 -7.48 -5.11 -5.32
C ALA A 24 -6.46 -4.23 -4.57
N LEU A 25 -5.38 -4.81 -4.05
CA LEU A 25 -4.31 -4.06 -3.38
C LEU A 25 -3.57 -3.13 -4.34
N ALA A 26 -3.26 -3.59 -5.55
CA ALA A 26 -2.63 -2.74 -6.56
C ALA A 26 -3.50 -1.52 -6.87
N ALA A 27 -4.79 -1.72 -7.11
CA ALA A 27 -5.73 -0.63 -7.33
C ALA A 27 -5.82 0.32 -6.13
N ALA A 28 -5.85 -0.22 -4.90
CA ALA A 28 -5.90 0.58 -3.68
C ALA A 28 -4.65 1.44 -3.49
N PHE A 29 -3.45 0.87 -3.65
CA PHE A 29 -2.19 1.62 -3.52
C PHE A 29 -2.00 2.64 -4.64
N ILE A 30 -2.31 2.28 -5.90
CA ILE A 30 -2.26 3.24 -7.01
C ILE A 30 -3.24 4.39 -6.76
N GLY A 31 -4.48 4.08 -6.34
CA GLY A 31 -5.49 5.08 -6.03
C GLY A 31 -5.04 6.02 -4.91
N MET A 32 -4.56 5.48 -3.79
CA MET A 32 -4.00 6.28 -2.69
C MET A 32 -2.80 7.11 -3.11
N GLY A 33 -1.91 6.55 -3.93
CA GLY A 33 -0.75 7.24 -4.45
C GLY A 33 -1.15 8.43 -5.34
N ILE A 34 -2.18 8.29 -6.17
CA ILE A 34 -2.74 9.41 -6.95
C ILE A 34 -3.28 10.52 -6.02
N LEU A 35 -3.96 10.17 -4.92
CA LEU A 35 -4.49 11.16 -3.96
C LEU A 35 -3.40 12.05 -3.33
N HIS A 36 -2.14 11.58 -3.26
CA HIS A 36 -1.00 12.38 -2.79
C HIS A 36 -0.69 13.58 -3.71
N PHE A 37 -1.08 13.51 -4.98
CA PHE A 37 -0.85 14.56 -5.97
C PHE A 37 -2.06 15.50 -6.12
N LEU A 38 -3.25 15.07 -5.69
CA LEU A 38 -4.44 15.92 -5.71
C LEU A 38 -4.36 17.02 -4.64
N PRO A 39 -4.75 18.27 -4.94
CA PRO A 39 -4.57 19.39 -4.02
C PRO A 39 -5.15 19.17 -2.62
N LYS A 40 -6.34 18.58 -2.52
CA LYS A 40 -7.01 18.28 -1.25
C LYS A 40 -6.27 17.18 -0.48
N GLY A 41 -6.02 16.03 -1.11
CA GLY A 41 -5.32 14.90 -0.48
C GLY A 41 -3.93 15.28 -0.02
N ARG A 42 -3.15 15.91 -0.89
CA ARG A 42 -1.81 16.43 -0.60
C ARG A 42 -1.78 17.33 0.63
N ARG A 43 -2.68 18.33 0.71
CA ARG A 43 -2.74 19.26 1.85
C ARG A 43 -3.07 18.52 3.16
N THR A 44 -4.01 17.59 3.10
CA THR A 44 -4.39 16.77 4.27
C THR A 44 -3.23 15.91 4.76
N MET A 45 -2.55 15.18 3.86
CA MET A 45 -1.43 14.31 4.22
C MET A 45 -0.23 15.11 4.77
N GLN A 46 0.08 16.26 4.19
CA GLN A 46 1.11 17.17 4.73
C GLN A 46 0.77 17.63 6.16
N ALA A 47 -0.50 17.93 6.43
CA ALA A 47 -0.95 18.35 7.75
C ALA A 47 -0.86 17.21 8.79
N MET A 48 -0.98 15.95 8.36
CA MET A 48 -0.84 14.76 9.20
C MET A 48 0.63 14.46 9.58
N ILE A 49 1.61 15.04 8.88
CA ILE A 49 3.03 14.83 9.20
C ILE A 49 3.35 15.47 10.57
N PRO A 50 3.82 14.68 11.56
CA PRO A 50 4.16 15.17 12.90
C PRO A 50 5.23 16.26 12.86
N PRO A 51 5.18 17.29 13.74
CA PRO A 51 6.19 18.35 13.80
C PRO A 51 7.63 17.85 13.85
N ARG A 52 7.90 16.77 14.60
CA ARG A 52 9.22 16.14 14.72
C ARG A 52 9.79 15.56 13.42
N LEU A 53 8.95 15.33 12.40
CA LEU A 53 9.35 14.81 11.09
C LEU A 53 9.38 15.89 10.01
N ARG A 54 9.11 17.16 10.34
CA ARG A 54 9.13 18.27 9.39
C ARG A 54 10.56 18.79 9.22
N MET A 55 11.35 18.08 8.44
CA MET A 55 12.76 18.40 8.20
C MET A 55 12.94 19.47 7.10
N LYS A 56 14.19 19.89 6.88
CA LYS A 56 14.57 20.72 5.74
C LYS A 56 14.41 19.92 4.42
N PRO A 57 14.28 20.60 3.27
CA PRO A 57 14.26 19.93 1.96
C PRO A 57 15.46 18.98 1.78
N PRO A 58 15.26 17.80 1.16
CA PRO A 58 14.04 17.34 0.51
C PRO A 58 13.00 16.71 1.47
N LEU A 59 13.37 16.34 2.69
CA LEU A 59 12.53 15.63 3.67
C LEU A 59 11.53 16.52 4.43
N HIS A 60 11.15 17.64 3.83
CA HIS A 60 10.04 18.48 4.29
C HIS A 60 8.67 17.81 3.98
N PRO A 61 7.56 18.26 4.59
CA PRO A 61 6.26 17.59 4.47
C PRO A 61 5.78 17.34 3.04
N HIS A 62 5.99 18.30 2.13
CA HIS A 62 5.60 18.13 0.73
C HIS A 62 6.43 17.05 0.04
N GLY A 63 7.75 17.05 0.25
CA GLY A 63 8.64 16.02 -0.31
C GLY A 63 8.32 14.62 0.21
N LEU A 64 8.02 14.48 1.50
CA LEU A 64 7.61 13.21 2.09
C LEU A 64 6.33 12.66 1.45
N VAL A 65 5.32 13.52 1.23
CA VAL A 65 4.06 13.14 0.56
C VAL A 65 4.28 12.78 -0.91
N VAL A 66 5.17 13.50 -1.62
CA VAL A 66 5.51 13.14 -3.00
C VAL A 66 6.21 11.79 -3.06
N ILE A 67 7.19 11.56 -2.18
CA ILE A 67 7.96 10.30 -2.14
C ILE A 67 7.04 9.14 -1.78
N SER A 68 6.17 9.28 -0.77
CA SER A 68 5.23 8.22 -0.39
C SER A 68 4.24 7.94 -1.51
N GLY A 69 3.68 8.97 -2.16
CA GLY A 69 2.76 8.79 -3.28
C GLY A 69 3.39 8.08 -4.48
N LEU A 70 4.64 8.41 -4.83
CA LEU A 70 5.39 7.68 -5.87
C LEU A 70 5.64 6.23 -5.45
N ALA A 71 6.01 5.99 -4.19
CA ALA A 71 6.26 4.64 -3.69
C ALA A 71 5.00 3.76 -3.68
N GLU A 72 3.83 4.32 -3.34
CA GLU A 72 2.55 3.60 -3.42
C GLU A 72 2.21 3.22 -4.86
N ILE A 73 2.35 4.15 -5.82
CA ILE A 73 2.10 3.88 -7.25
C ILE A 73 3.07 2.82 -7.76
N ALA A 74 4.37 2.99 -7.49
CA ALA A 74 5.40 2.05 -7.93
C ALA A 74 5.19 0.66 -7.33
N GLY A 75 4.85 0.58 -6.04
CA GLY A 75 4.53 -0.68 -5.37
C GLY A 75 3.27 -1.34 -5.93
N GLY A 76 2.20 -0.58 -6.16
CA GLY A 76 0.97 -1.10 -6.77
C GLY A 76 1.17 -1.61 -8.19
N ILE A 77 1.92 -0.90 -9.03
CA ILE A 77 2.33 -1.38 -10.36
C ILE A 77 3.20 -2.64 -10.22
N GLY A 78 4.18 -2.61 -9.31
CA GLY A 78 5.09 -3.71 -9.06
C GLY A 78 4.39 -5.01 -8.65
N LEU A 79 3.28 -4.94 -7.91
CA LEU A 79 2.46 -6.09 -7.57
C LEU A 79 1.82 -6.76 -8.79
N LEU A 80 1.54 -6.01 -9.87
CA LEU A 80 0.92 -6.53 -11.10
C LEU A 80 1.94 -7.08 -12.11
N MET A 81 3.23 -6.92 -11.83
CA MET A 81 4.28 -7.33 -12.75
C MET A 81 4.36 -8.87 -12.84
N PRO A 82 4.63 -9.43 -14.04
CA PRO A 82 4.70 -10.88 -14.22
C PRO A 82 5.93 -11.51 -13.54
N TRP A 83 6.96 -10.73 -13.23
CA TRP A 83 8.19 -11.21 -12.59
C TRP A 83 8.07 -11.32 -11.06
N ASP A 84 8.27 -12.53 -10.53
CA ASP A 84 8.18 -12.84 -9.09
C ASP A 84 9.06 -11.95 -8.22
N TRP A 85 10.31 -11.73 -8.64
CA TRP A 85 11.26 -10.90 -7.91
C TRP A 85 10.80 -9.43 -7.82
N VAL A 86 10.12 -8.91 -8.86
CA VAL A 86 9.56 -7.54 -8.86
C VAL A 86 8.40 -7.47 -7.87
N ARG A 87 7.51 -8.46 -7.85
CA ARG A 87 6.37 -8.49 -6.93
C ARG A 87 6.81 -8.57 -5.48
N ILE A 88 7.81 -9.40 -5.18
CA ILE A 88 8.40 -9.52 -3.84
C ILE A 88 9.04 -8.19 -3.43
N ALA A 89 9.84 -7.56 -4.30
CA ALA A 89 10.44 -6.26 -4.03
C ALA A 89 9.36 -5.17 -3.80
N ALA A 90 8.30 -5.17 -4.59
CA ALA A 90 7.16 -4.27 -4.41
C ALA A 90 6.45 -4.50 -3.07
N GLY A 91 6.22 -5.77 -2.69
CA GLY A 91 5.67 -6.14 -1.39
C GLY A 91 6.52 -5.63 -0.23
N ILE A 92 7.84 -5.86 -0.27
CA ILE A 92 8.78 -5.34 0.73
C ILE A 92 8.72 -3.81 0.80
N GLY A 93 8.76 -3.14 -0.36
CA GLY A 93 8.67 -1.68 -0.44
C GLY A 93 7.38 -1.12 0.16
N LEU A 94 6.23 -1.73 -0.14
CA LEU A 94 4.94 -1.35 0.41
C LEU A 94 4.86 -1.61 1.93
N VAL A 95 5.41 -2.71 2.43
CA VAL A 95 5.47 -2.98 3.88
C VAL A 95 6.31 -1.93 4.60
N LEU A 96 7.51 -1.63 4.09
CA LEU A 96 8.37 -0.58 4.64
C LEU A 96 7.70 0.79 4.60
N LEU A 97 6.98 1.09 3.51
CA LEU A 97 6.23 2.33 3.36
C LEU A 97 5.10 2.44 4.39
N LEU A 98 4.31 1.37 4.59
CA LEU A 98 3.24 1.34 5.60
C LEU A 98 3.80 1.63 6.99
N ILE A 99 4.93 1.00 7.35
CA ILE A 99 5.64 1.27 8.61
C ILE A 99 6.05 2.75 8.69
N ALA A 100 6.63 3.29 7.61
CA ALA A 100 7.12 4.66 7.55
C ALA A 100 6.00 5.72 7.67
N VAL A 101 4.79 5.46 7.17
CA VAL A 101 3.65 6.40 7.26
C VAL A 101 2.86 6.29 8.57
N PHE A 102 3.07 5.24 9.37
CA PHE A 102 2.37 5.06 10.65
C PHE A 102 2.45 6.26 11.60
N PRO A 103 3.60 6.96 11.76
CA PRO A 103 3.67 8.16 12.60
C PRO A 103 2.67 9.26 12.21
N ALA A 104 2.35 9.40 10.91
CA ALA A 104 1.35 10.36 10.45
C ALA A 104 -0.07 9.92 10.84
N ASN A 105 -0.38 8.63 10.71
CA ASN A 105 -1.66 8.06 11.16
C ASN A 105 -1.84 8.21 12.68
N ALA A 106 -0.79 7.93 13.46
CA ALA A 106 -0.80 8.11 14.91
C ALA A 106 -0.99 9.60 15.28
N TYR A 107 -0.33 10.52 14.58
CA TYR A 107 -0.48 11.95 14.84
C TYR A 107 -1.88 12.48 14.51
N ALA A 108 -2.53 11.95 13.47
CA ALA A 108 -3.90 12.26 13.13
C ALA A 108 -4.89 11.74 14.18
N ALA A 109 -4.65 10.55 14.72
CA ALA A 109 -5.48 9.91 15.75
C ALA A 109 -5.61 10.76 17.03
N THR A 110 -4.57 11.54 17.38
CA THR A 110 -4.61 12.42 18.56
C THR A 110 -5.27 13.79 18.28
N ARG A 111 -5.83 14.01 17.08
CA ARG A 111 -6.41 15.29 16.63
C ARG A 111 -7.73 15.10 15.85
N PRO A 112 -8.74 14.43 16.45
CA PRO A 112 -10.01 14.16 15.80
C PRO A 112 -10.74 15.42 15.33
N GLU A 113 -10.60 16.53 16.05
CA GLU A 113 -11.16 17.85 15.71
C GLU A 113 -10.65 18.39 14.37
N LYS A 114 -9.43 17.98 13.96
CA LYS A 114 -8.78 18.46 12.73
C LYS A 114 -8.93 17.48 11.57
N PHE A 115 -8.91 16.18 11.85
CA PHE A 115 -8.81 15.14 10.82
C PHE A 115 -10.08 14.30 10.66
N GLY A 116 -11.09 14.46 11.52
CA GLY A 116 -12.39 13.82 11.38
C GLY A 116 -12.27 12.30 11.18
N THR A 117 -12.82 11.81 10.07
CA THR A 117 -12.80 10.37 9.72
C THR A 117 -11.39 9.78 9.53
N LEU A 118 -10.37 10.61 9.31
CA LEU A 118 -8.98 10.16 9.19
C LEU A 118 -8.31 9.95 10.55
N ALA A 119 -8.87 10.49 11.63
CA ALA A 119 -8.40 10.31 13.01
C ALA A 119 -8.86 8.98 13.61
N VAL A 120 -8.56 7.88 12.92
CA VAL A 120 -8.85 6.53 13.43
C VAL A 120 -8.02 6.28 14.69
N PRO A 121 -8.62 5.81 15.81
CA PRO A 121 -7.89 5.56 17.05
C PRO A 121 -6.69 4.61 16.87
N HIS A 122 -5.67 4.77 17.72
CA HIS A 122 -4.38 4.09 17.56
C HIS A 122 -4.46 2.57 17.43
N LEU A 123 -5.23 1.91 18.30
CA LEU A 123 -5.30 0.45 18.33
C LEU A 123 -6.01 -0.13 17.09
N PRO A 124 -7.23 0.32 16.71
CA PRO A 124 -7.84 -0.06 15.44
C PRO A 124 -6.95 0.22 14.23
N ARG A 125 -6.25 1.37 14.22
CA ARG A 125 -5.32 1.72 13.15
C ARG A 125 -4.15 0.73 13.06
N LEU A 126 -3.55 0.38 14.19
CA LEU A 126 -2.45 -0.58 14.27
C LEU A 126 -2.89 -1.97 13.79
N ILE A 127 -4.06 -2.45 14.24
CA ILE A 127 -4.63 -3.73 13.79
C ILE A 127 -4.84 -3.72 12.28
N GLY A 128 -5.51 -2.69 11.75
CA GLY A 128 -5.75 -2.56 10.31
C GLY A 128 -4.45 -2.52 9.50
N GLN A 129 -3.40 -1.90 10.05
CA GLN A 129 -2.10 -1.84 9.38
C GLN A 129 -1.36 -3.18 9.40
N ILE A 130 -1.43 -3.94 10.50
CA ILE A 130 -0.89 -5.31 10.58
C ILE A 130 -1.61 -6.22 9.57
N VAL A 131 -2.94 -6.13 9.49
CA VAL A 131 -3.73 -6.86 8.50
C VAL A 131 -3.32 -6.46 7.07
N LEU A 132 -3.22 -5.16 6.78
CA LEU A 132 -2.81 -4.70 5.45
C LEU A 132 -1.39 -5.18 5.09
N VAL A 133 -0.45 -5.17 6.03
CA VAL A 133 0.89 -5.73 5.84
C VAL A 133 0.81 -7.22 5.50
N ALA A 134 0.03 -8.01 6.25
CA ALA A 134 -0.15 -9.44 5.97
C ALA A 134 -0.76 -9.68 4.57
N LEU A 135 -1.75 -8.88 4.17
CA LEU A 135 -2.36 -8.96 2.84
C LEU A 135 -1.37 -8.60 1.73
N VAL A 136 -0.53 -7.58 1.92
CA VAL A 136 0.53 -7.21 0.98
C VAL A 136 1.54 -8.34 0.82
N VAL A 137 1.97 -8.94 1.93
CA VAL A 137 2.88 -10.10 1.90
C VAL A 137 2.24 -11.23 1.09
N ALA A 138 1.00 -11.63 1.41
CA ALA A 138 0.30 -12.69 0.70
C ALA A 138 0.15 -12.39 -0.81
N ALA A 139 -0.17 -11.15 -1.18
CA ALA A 139 -0.30 -10.74 -2.58
C ALA A 139 1.04 -10.71 -3.34
N SER A 140 2.15 -10.46 -2.64
CA SER A 140 3.49 -10.35 -3.26
C SER A 140 4.13 -11.71 -3.59
N LEU A 141 3.73 -12.77 -2.88
CA LEU A 141 4.24 -14.12 -3.11
C LEU A 141 3.78 -14.67 -4.47
N PRO A 142 4.51 -15.61 -5.08
CA PRO A 142 4.06 -16.31 -6.29
C PRO A 142 2.64 -16.88 -6.13
N LEU A 143 1.89 -16.95 -7.24
CA LEU A 143 0.62 -17.66 -7.29
C LEU A 143 0.97 -19.15 -7.19
N THR A 144 0.98 -19.66 -5.96
CA THR A 144 1.39 -21.00 -5.52
C THR A 144 2.78 -21.49 -5.99
N ALA A 145 3.69 -21.62 -5.02
CA ALA A 145 4.71 -22.66 -5.03
C ALA A 145 4.11 -23.97 -4.49
#